data_AF-A0A7V9HGU3-F1
#
_entry.id   AF-A0A7V9HGU3-F1
#
_cell.length_a   1.000
_cell.length_b   1.000
_cell.length_c   1.000
_cell.angle_alpha   90.00
_cell.angle_beta   90.00
_cell.angle_gamma   90.00
#
_symmetry.space_group_name_H-M   'P 1'
#
loop_
_entity.id
_entity.type
_entity.pdbx_description
1 polymer ?
#
loop_
_entity_poly.entity_id
_entity_poly.type
_entity_poly.pdbx_seq_one_letter_code
_entity_poly.pdbx_strand_id
1 'polypeptide(L)'
;MTFLGMGLQSALDGNFDQPFLPDVLAIVTAARAQEVFHLDAFERAGGQALVDTFTVPPEFLTDYNTFFTAIVDQELAETAAQIAAMRVFTEMGRPDLAKVSFQYAAEESEHRLLANYARGVRPANDLAFIPILFETVDEFLESLELRGIIGGTGMEIVYPGPGEIDATNVIEREPGGALVDCARSATPAASPIAGG
;
A
#
# COMPACT_ATOMS: atom_id res chain seq x y z
N MET A 1 -0.63 5.15 0.88
CA MET A 1 -1.82 5.89 1.37
C MET A 1 -1.54 7.26 2.00
N THR A 2 -2.32 8.28 1.63
CA THR A 2 -1.94 9.71 1.79
C THR A 2 -2.52 10.42 3.02
N PHE A 3 -3.67 10.01 3.56
CA PHE A 3 -4.42 10.76 4.59
C PHE A 3 -4.50 10.09 5.98
N LEU A 4 -3.78 8.97 6.17
CA LEU A 4 -3.79 8.21 7.42
C LEU A 4 -3.36 9.04 8.65
N GLY A 5 -2.35 9.91 8.53
CA GLY A 5 -1.88 10.73 9.65
C GLY A 5 -2.95 11.69 10.18
N MET A 6 -3.70 12.34 9.28
CA MET A 6 -4.81 13.21 9.68
C MET A 6 -5.97 12.39 10.24
N GLY A 7 -6.31 11.25 9.63
CA GLY A 7 -7.34 10.36 10.14
C GLY A 7 -7.03 9.87 11.55
N LEU A 8 -5.79 9.45 11.81
CA LEU A 8 -5.33 9.02 13.12
C LEU A 8 -5.44 10.16 14.15
N GLN A 9 -4.95 11.35 13.82
CA GLN A 9 -5.06 12.50 14.72
C GLN A 9 -6.52 12.83 15.02
N SER A 10 -7.38 12.85 14.00
CA SER A 10 -8.81 13.12 14.16
C SER A 10 -9.52 12.08 15.04
N ALA A 11 -9.11 10.81 14.94
CA ALA A 11 -9.58 9.73 15.81
C ALA A 11 -9.15 9.92 17.27
N LEU A 12 -7.88 10.30 17.50
CA LEU A 12 -7.36 10.59 18.85
C LEU A 12 -8.07 11.81 19.49
N ASP A 13 -8.45 12.79 18.68
CA ASP A 13 -9.18 13.98 19.13
C ASP A 13 -10.69 13.72 19.33
N GLY A 14 -11.19 12.54 18.93
CA GLY A 14 -12.59 12.15 19.09
C GLY A 14 -13.55 12.84 18.12
N ASN A 15 -13.08 13.22 16.93
CA ASN A 15 -13.88 13.97 15.95
C ASN A 15 -14.80 13.09 15.10
N PHE A 16 -14.57 11.78 15.05
CA PHE A 16 -15.39 10.87 14.27
C PHE A 16 -16.77 10.64 14.90
N ASP A 17 -17.78 10.45 14.04
CA ASP A 17 -19.15 10.08 14.41
C ASP A 17 -19.25 8.73 15.13
N GLN A 18 -18.22 7.90 15.03
CA GLN A 18 -18.05 6.64 15.74
C GLN A 18 -16.66 6.52 16.35
N PRO A 19 -16.53 5.91 17.54
CA PRO A 19 -15.24 5.75 18.18
C PRO A 19 -14.39 4.71 17.44
N PHE A 20 -13.09 4.99 17.34
CA PHE A 20 -12.13 3.97 16.92
C PHE A 20 -11.92 3.01 18.09
N LEU A 21 -12.26 1.75 17.88
CA LEU A 21 -11.93 0.69 18.85
C LEU A 21 -10.41 0.54 18.95
N PRO A 22 -9.86 0.06 20.09
CA PRO A 22 -8.41 -0.07 20.27
C PRO A 22 -7.70 -0.82 19.14
N ASP A 23 -8.28 -1.93 18.66
CA ASP A 23 -7.70 -2.71 17.56
C ASP A 23 -7.74 -1.94 16.23
N VAL A 24 -8.79 -1.17 15.98
CA VAL A 24 -8.91 -0.32 14.78
C VAL A 24 -7.88 0.81 14.82
N LEU A 25 -7.68 1.42 16.00
CA LEU A 25 -6.64 2.42 16.19
C LEU A 25 -5.24 1.82 15.94
N ALA A 26 -4.97 0.63 16.45
CA ALA A 26 -3.71 -0.07 16.22
C ALA A 26 -3.47 -0.38 14.74
N ILE A 27 -4.51 -0.79 14.00
CA ILE A 27 -4.47 -1.02 12.54
C ILE A 27 -4.06 0.26 11.81
N VAL A 28 -4.74 1.38 12.08
CA VAL A 28 -4.48 2.66 11.37
C VAL A 28 -3.11 3.22 11.72
N THR A 29 -2.67 3.08 12.97
CA THR A 29 -1.30 3.45 13.39
C THR A 29 -0.25 2.62 12.66
N ALA A 30 -0.42 1.29 12.59
CA ALA A 30 0.52 0.41 11.89
C ALA A 30 0.57 0.71 10.39
N ALA A 31 -0.60 0.86 9.75
CA ALA A 31 -0.69 1.20 8.33
C ALA A 31 0.07 2.49 8.03
N ARG A 32 -0.08 3.53 8.86
CA ARG A 32 0.65 4.80 8.66
C ARG A 32 2.17 4.62 8.68
N ALA A 33 2.67 3.76 9.58
CA ALA A 33 4.10 3.46 9.64
C ALA A 33 4.56 2.63 8.44
N GLN A 34 3.78 1.64 8.02
CA GLN A 34 4.04 0.82 6.82
C GLN A 34 4.17 1.67 5.56
N GLU A 35 3.31 2.67 5.40
CA GLU A 35 3.38 3.62 4.28
C GLU A 35 4.69 4.42 4.24
N VAL A 36 5.20 4.83 5.40
CA VAL A 36 6.49 5.56 5.46
C VAL A 36 7.62 4.61 5.03
N PHE A 37 7.58 3.35 5.48
CA PHE A 37 8.56 2.36 5.06
C PHE A 37 8.51 2.07 3.55
N HIS A 38 7.32 2.10 2.94
CA HIS A 38 7.18 1.98 1.50
C HIS A 38 7.88 3.13 0.75
N LEU A 39 7.65 4.38 1.17
CA LEU A 39 8.33 5.54 0.60
C LEU A 39 9.85 5.44 0.78
N ASP A 40 10.32 5.17 2.00
CA ASP A 40 11.74 5.03 2.33
C ASP A 40 12.44 3.94 1.50
N ALA A 41 11.72 2.84 1.19
CA ALA A 41 12.25 1.77 0.35
C ALA A 41 12.49 2.24 -1.10
N PHE A 42 11.55 2.99 -1.67
CA PHE A 42 11.70 3.54 -3.02
C PHE A 42 12.75 4.65 -3.08
N GLU A 43 12.82 5.53 -2.09
CA GLU A 43 13.84 6.57 -2.01
C GLU A 43 15.25 5.97 -1.91
N ARG A 44 15.43 4.92 -1.09
CA ARG A 44 16.69 4.15 -1.02
C ARG A 44 17.06 3.49 -2.35
N ALA A 45 16.06 3.13 -3.16
CA ALA A 45 16.26 2.61 -4.52
C ALA A 45 16.53 3.70 -5.57
N GLY A 46 16.59 4.98 -5.17
CA GLY A 46 16.84 6.13 -6.04
C GLY A 46 15.57 6.79 -6.60
N GLY A 47 14.39 6.38 -6.13
CA GLY A 47 13.12 7.03 -6.43
C GLY A 47 13.00 8.39 -5.75
N GLN A 48 12.03 9.18 -6.21
CA GLN A 48 11.68 10.47 -5.62
C GLN A 48 10.16 10.59 -5.63
N ALA A 49 9.58 11.08 -4.54
CA ALA A 49 8.18 11.42 -4.51
C ALA A 49 7.89 12.52 -5.54
N LEU A 50 6.86 12.30 -6.37
CA LEU A 50 6.41 13.31 -7.34
C LEU A 50 5.53 14.38 -6.69
N VAL A 51 4.85 14.02 -5.60
CA VAL A 51 3.98 14.88 -4.80
C VAL A 51 4.17 14.50 -3.33
N ASP A 52 4.26 15.51 -2.46
CA ASP A 52 4.36 15.37 -1.00
C ASP A 52 3.17 15.98 -0.25
N THR A 53 2.31 16.70 -0.97
CA THR A 53 1.18 17.45 -0.43
C THR A 53 -0.11 16.93 -1.03
N PHE A 54 -1.03 16.52 -0.16
CA PHE A 54 -2.31 15.93 -0.52
C PHE A 54 -3.47 16.76 0.03
N THR A 55 -4.64 16.58 -0.55
CA THR A 55 -5.87 17.23 -0.14
C THR A 55 -6.82 16.22 0.51
N VAL A 56 -7.27 16.51 1.72
CA VAL A 56 -8.18 15.67 2.50
C VAL A 56 -9.55 16.32 2.58
N PRO A 57 -10.61 15.69 2.01
CA PRO A 57 -11.98 16.12 2.21
C PRO A 57 -12.35 16.12 3.71
N PRO A 58 -13.04 17.16 4.24
CA PRO A 58 -13.38 17.23 5.66
C PRO A 58 -14.11 16.00 6.19
N GLU A 59 -14.99 15.41 5.39
CA GLU A 59 -15.76 14.21 5.73
C GLU A 59 -14.88 12.98 6.00
N PHE A 60 -13.66 12.91 5.44
CA PHE A 60 -12.70 11.84 5.74
C PHE A 60 -12.21 11.92 7.19
N LEU A 61 -12.39 13.06 7.86
CA LEU A 61 -11.90 13.28 9.22
C LEU A 61 -13.01 13.23 10.27
N THR A 62 -14.28 13.09 9.86
CA THR A 62 -15.43 13.14 10.76
C THR A 62 -16.42 11.99 10.58
N ASP A 63 -16.49 11.37 9.40
CA ASP A 63 -17.38 10.24 9.14
C ASP A 63 -16.56 8.94 9.05
N TYR A 64 -16.79 8.04 10.01
CA TYR A 64 -16.02 6.81 10.17
C TYR A 64 -16.14 5.91 8.93
N ASN A 65 -17.35 5.79 8.38
CA ASN A 65 -17.58 4.93 7.22
C ASN A 65 -16.98 5.50 5.95
N THR A 66 -17.02 6.82 5.78
CA THR A 66 -16.44 7.55 4.66
C THR A 66 -14.92 7.44 4.71
N PHE A 67 -14.29 7.62 5.88
CA PHE A 67 -12.86 7.44 6.07
C PHE A 67 -12.39 6.04 5.64
N PHE A 68 -13.00 4.98 6.18
CA PHE A 68 -12.58 3.63 5.82
C PHE A 68 -12.99 3.23 4.39
N THR A 69 -14.04 3.82 3.83
CA THR A 69 -14.37 3.62 2.40
C THR A 69 -13.29 4.26 1.53
N ALA A 70 -12.85 5.47 1.86
CA ALA A 70 -11.75 6.14 1.18
C ALA A 70 -10.45 5.35 1.27
N ILE A 71 -10.15 4.74 2.43
CA ILE A 71 -9.02 3.82 2.56
C ILE A 71 -9.16 2.67 1.58
N VAL A 72 -10.30 1.96 1.59
CA VAL A 72 -10.51 0.81 0.69
C VAL A 72 -10.32 1.17 -0.79
N ASP A 73 -10.83 2.33 -1.21
CA ASP A 73 -10.69 2.82 -2.57
C ASP A 73 -9.24 3.20 -2.90
N GLN A 74 -8.53 3.79 -1.95
CA GLN A 74 -7.13 4.15 -2.09
C GLN A 74 -6.23 2.91 -2.18
N GLU A 75 -6.39 1.92 -1.29
CA GLU A 75 -5.57 0.71 -1.31
C GLU A 75 -5.82 -0.15 -2.55
N LEU A 76 -7.06 -0.13 -3.07
CA LEU A 76 -7.34 -0.72 -4.37
C LEU A 76 -6.53 -0.03 -5.48
N ALA A 77 -6.54 1.31 -5.50
CA ALA A 77 -5.78 2.08 -6.49
C ALA A 77 -4.27 1.86 -6.34
N GLU A 78 -3.74 1.86 -5.12
CA GLU A 78 -2.31 1.63 -4.86
C GLU A 78 -1.88 0.22 -5.23
N THR A 79 -2.68 -0.80 -4.91
CA THR A 79 -2.44 -2.18 -5.37
C THR A 79 -2.38 -2.25 -6.90
N ALA A 80 -3.34 -1.62 -7.60
CA ALA A 80 -3.34 -1.58 -9.06
C ALA A 80 -2.14 -0.82 -9.64
N ALA A 81 -1.74 0.28 -9.00
CA ALA A 81 -0.57 1.07 -9.41
C ALA A 81 0.72 0.26 -9.26
N GLN A 82 0.87 -0.53 -8.19
CA GLN A 82 2.02 -1.41 -8.01
C GLN A 82 2.06 -2.53 -9.06
N ILE A 83 0.90 -3.06 -9.48
CA ILE A 83 0.86 -4.02 -10.60
C ILE A 83 1.32 -3.37 -11.91
N ALA A 84 0.91 -2.13 -12.18
CA ALA A 84 1.42 -1.38 -13.34
C ALA A 84 2.94 -1.13 -13.22
N ALA A 85 3.44 -0.78 -12.02
CA ALA A 85 4.86 -0.58 -11.75
C ALA A 85 5.69 -1.86 -11.99
N MET A 86 5.16 -3.04 -11.63
CA MET A 86 5.83 -4.32 -11.90
C MET A 86 6.14 -4.51 -13.40
N ARG A 87 5.23 -4.09 -14.28
CA ARG A 87 5.46 -4.14 -15.74
C ARG A 87 6.62 -3.22 -16.13
N VAL A 88 6.60 -1.97 -15.68
CA VAL A 88 7.66 -0.98 -15.95
C VAL A 88 9.02 -1.50 -15.48
N PHE A 89 9.11 -1.98 -14.24
CA PHE A 89 10.36 -2.52 -13.71
C PHE A 89 10.83 -3.78 -14.44
N THR A 90 9.90 -4.62 -14.92
CA THR A 90 10.24 -5.78 -15.76
C THR A 90 10.84 -5.33 -17.08
N GLU A 91 10.23 -4.36 -17.76
CA GLU A 91 10.72 -3.81 -19.04
C GLU A 91 12.08 -3.11 -18.89
N MET A 92 12.35 -2.51 -17.72
CA MET A 92 13.65 -1.91 -17.36
C MET A 92 14.73 -2.93 -17.00
N GLY A 93 14.42 -4.23 -16.92
CA GLY A 93 15.37 -5.24 -16.44
C GLY A 93 15.72 -5.08 -14.96
N ARG A 94 14.77 -4.58 -14.15
CA ARG A 94 14.86 -4.41 -12.69
C ARG A 94 13.97 -5.41 -11.94
N PRO A 95 14.26 -6.72 -12.00
CA PRO A 95 13.47 -7.74 -11.32
C PRO A 95 13.50 -7.59 -9.79
N ASP A 96 14.52 -6.94 -9.25
CA ASP A 96 14.61 -6.54 -7.85
C ASP A 96 13.46 -5.58 -7.48
N LEU A 97 13.22 -4.55 -8.28
CA LEU A 97 12.13 -3.59 -8.05
C LEU A 97 10.75 -4.18 -8.38
N ALA A 98 10.65 -5.03 -9.40
CA ALA A 98 9.40 -5.74 -9.67
C ALA A 98 8.96 -6.61 -8.46
N LYS A 99 9.92 -7.21 -7.75
CA LYS A 99 9.65 -7.96 -6.51
C LYS A 99 9.23 -7.04 -5.36
N VAL A 100 9.87 -5.88 -5.21
CA VAL A 100 9.46 -4.87 -4.22
C VAL A 100 8.02 -4.42 -4.47
N SER A 101 7.66 -4.09 -5.72
CA SER A 101 6.28 -3.72 -6.07
C SER A 101 5.27 -4.82 -5.77
N PHE A 102 5.63 -6.09 -5.99
CA PHE A 102 4.75 -7.19 -5.59
C PHE A 102 4.55 -7.27 -4.07
N GLN A 103 5.61 -7.09 -3.28
CA GLN A 103 5.51 -7.08 -1.81
C GLN A 103 4.65 -5.91 -1.33
N TYR A 104 4.85 -4.72 -1.90
CA TYR A 104 4.02 -3.54 -1.65
C TYR A 104 2.55 -3.87 -1.97
N ALA A 105 2.24 -4.34 -3.18
CA ALA A 105 0.87 -4.66 -3.58
C ALA A 105 0.18 -5.68 -2.66
N ALA A 106 0.94 -6.63 -2.12
CA ALA A 106 0.44 -7.59 -1.15
C ALA A 106 0.08 -6.92 0.18
N GLU A 107 0.91 -6.00 0.67
CA GLU A 107 0.65 -5.26 1.91
C GLU A 107 -0.59 -4.37 1.78
N GLU A 108 -0.77 -3.67 0.66
CA GLU A 108 -1.97 -2.84 0.44
C GLU A 108 -3.25 -3.66 0.38
N SER A 109 -3.15 -4.91 -0.08
CA SER A 109 -4.28 -5.84 0.00
C SER A 109 -4.63 -6.20 1.45
N GLU A 110 -3.65 -6.26 2.36
CA GLU A 110 -3.88 -6.45 3.80
C GLU A 110 -4.50 -5.19 4.42
N HIS A 111 -3.99 -3.99 4.11
CA HIS A 111 -4.60 -2.73 4.55
C HIS A 111 -6.07 -2.62 4.10
N ARG A 112 -6.36 -2.94 2.83
CA ARG A 112 -7.72 -2.95 2.27
C ARG A 112 -8.63 -3.93 3.02
N LEU A 113 -8.12 -5.12 3.36
CA LEU A 113 -8.85 -6.10 4.14
C LEU A 113 -9.15 -5.58 5.56
N LEU A 114 -8.17 -4.96 6.23
CA LEU A 114 -8.31 -4.43 7.58
C LEU A 114 -9.23 -3.19 7.63
N ALA A 115 -9.23 -2.36 6.59
CA ALA A 115 -10.20 -1.28 6.44
C ALA A 115 -11.63 -1.80 6.26
N ASN A 116 -11.82 -2.86 5.47
CA ASN A 116 -13.12 -3.55 5.38
C ASN A 116 -13.52 -4.20 6.70
N TYR A 117 -12.57 -4.79 7.43
CA TYR A 117 -12.78 -5.29 8.80
C TYR A 117 -13.33 -4.17 9.69
N ALA A 118 -12.71 -2.99 9.66
CA ALA A 118 -13.10 -1.84 10.48
C ALA A 118 -14.52 -1.33 10.15
N ARG A 119 -14.94 -1.46 8.89
CA ARG A 119 -16.31 -1.16 8.41
C ARG A 119 -17.34 -2.25 8.73
N GLY A 120 -16.91 -3.41 9.24
CA GLY A 120 -17.78 -4.57 9.42
C GLY A 120 -18.14 -5.32 8.14
N VAL A 121 -17.43 -5.08 7.03
CA VAL A 121 -17.63 -5.78 5.74
C VAL A 121 -16.84 -7.09 5.73
N ARG A 122 -17.53 -8.23 5.58
CA ARG A 122 -16.91 -9.58 5.51
C ARG A 122 -17.69 -10.52 4.59
N PRO A 123 -17.03 -11.48 3.90
CA PRO A 123 -15.57 -11.68 3.79
C PRO A 123 -14.93 -10.80 2.71
N ALA A 124 -13.62 -10.96 2.48
CA ALA A 124 -13.01 -10.50 1.23
C ALA A 124 -13.82 -11.06 0.05
N ASN A 125 -14.23 -10.19 -0.85
CA ASN A 125 -15.22 -10.49 -1.89
C ASN A 125 -14.70 -10.32 -3.32
N ASP A 126 -13.38 -10.15 -3.50
CA ASP A 126 -12.80 -10.17 -4.84
C ASP A 126 -12.88 -11.57 -5.44
N LEU A 127 -13.23 -11.66 -6.73
CA LEU A 127 -13.48 -12.89 -7.48
C LEU A 127 -12.19 -13.70 -7.81
N ALA A 128 -11.15 -13.58 -6.99
CA ALA A 128 -9.79 -14.13 -7.07
C ALA A 128 -8.70 -13.20 -7.62
N PHE A 129 -9.04 -12.07 -8.26
CA PHE A 129 -8.06 -11.11 -8.78
C PHE A 129 -8.45 -9.69 -8.42
N ILE A 130 -7.47 -8.89 -8.01
CA ILE A 130 -7.66 -7.44 -7.86
C ILE A 130 -7.90 -6.82 -9.24
N PRO A 131 -8.79 -5.84 -9.37
CA PRO A 131 -8.98 -5.10 -10.63
C PRO A 131 -7.68 -4.46 -11.13
N ILE A 132 -7.41 -4.58 -12.43
CA ILE A 132 -6.36 -3.82 -13.10
C ILE A 132 -6.96 -2.48 -13.50
N LEU A 133 -6.70 -1.45 -12.70
CA LEU A 133 -7.25 -0.10 -12.91
C LEU A 133 -6.40 0.77 -13.85
N PHE A 134 -5.10 0.47 -13.95
CA PHE A 134 -4.13 1.33 -14.62
C PHE A 134 -3.21 0.50 -15.54
N GLU A 135 -2.94 1.01 -16.73
CA GLU A 135 -1.90 0.50 -17.63
C GLU A 135 -0.52 1.08 -17.28
N THR A 136 -0.49 2.30 -16.72
CA THR A 136 0.73 3.01 -16.33
C THR A 136 0.62 3.60 -14.92
N VAL A 137 1.76 3.96 -14.31
CA VAL A 137 1.76 4.63 -13.01
C VAL A 137 1.28 6.09 -13.13
N ASP A 138 1.40 6.71 -14.31
CA ASP A 138 0.91 8.08 -14.55
C ASP A 138 -0.62 8.15 -14.43
N GLU A 139 -1.33 7.14 -14.93
CA GLU A 139 -2.79 7.03 -14.78
C GLU A 139 -3.24 6.97 -13.31
N PHE A 140 -2.40 6.42 -12.42
CA PHE A 140 -2.67 6.46 -10.99
C PHE A 140 -2.59 7.90 -10.45
N LEU A 141 -1.60 8.69 -10.86
CA LEU A 141 -1.50 10.11 -10.47
C LEU A 141 -2.71 10.90 -10.99
N GLU A 142 -3.08 10.72 -12.25
CA GLU A 142 -4.28 11.33 -12.83
C GLU A 142 -5.54 10.93 -12.02
N SER A 143 -5.61 9.68 -11.55
CA SER A 143 -6.73 9.23 -10.70
C SER A 143 -6.80 9.96 -9.36
N LEU A 144 -5.66 10.36 -8.79
CA LEU A 144 -5.60 11.10 -7.53
C LEU A 144 -6.04 12.55 -7.74
N GLU A 145 -5.64 13.18 -8.84
CA GLU A 145 -6.09 14.52 -9.24
C GLU A 145 -7.60 14.54 -9.51
N LEU A 146 -8.12 13.57 -10.27
CA LEU A 146 -9.54 13.44 -10.57
C LEU A 146 -10.42 13.24 -9.33
N ARG A 147 -9.89 12.55 -8.32
CA ARG A 147 -10.55 12.36 -7.01
C ARG A 147 -10.38 13.57 -6.09
N GLY A 148 -9.62 14.59 -6.49
CA GLY A 148 -9.32 15.75 -5.66
C GLY A 148 -8.43 15.44 -4.46
N ILE A 149 -7.71 14.32 -4.49
CA ILE A 149 -6.69 13.95 -3.49
C ILE A 149 -5.39 14.74 -3.73
N ILE A 150 -5.16 15.17 -4.97
CA ILE A 150 -4.11 16.14 -5.34
C ILE A 150 -4.79 17.37 -5.95
N GLY A 151 -4.45 18.56 -5.46
CA GLY A 151 -4.99 19.82 -5.98
C GLY A 151 -6.50 20.03 -5.79
N GLY A 152 -7.10 19.36 -4.79
CA GLY A 152 -8.53 19.46 -4.49
C GLY A 152 -8.92 20.70 -3.68
N THR A 153 -10.14 20.70 -3.14
CA THR A 153 -10.69 21.83 -2.35
C THR A 153 -10.77 21.57 -0.83
N GLY A 154 -10.14 20.51 -0.35
CA GLY A 154 -10.10 20.12 1.06
C GLY A 154 -8.91 20.70 1.84
N MET A 155 -8.61 20.11 3.00
CA MET A 155 -7.44 20.49 3.79
C MET A 155 -6.16 19.95 3.15
N GLU A 156 -5.17 20.82 2.92
CA GLU A 156 -3.86 20.39 2.47
C GLU A 156 -3.04 19.80 3.63
N ILE A 157 -2.39 18.68 3.34
CA ILE A 157 -1.58 17.94 4.30
C ILE A 157 -0.26 17.58 3.63
N VAL A 158 0.84 17.78 4.34
CA VAL A 158 2.13 17.25 3.92
C VAL A 158 2.26 15.84 4.49
N TYR A 159 2.61 14.88 3.64
CA TYR A 159 2.84 13.50 4.05
C TYR A 159 3.99 13.40 5.07
N PRO A 160 3.91 12.55 6.12
CA PRO A 160 2.90 11.52 6.42
C PRO A 160 1.74 12.01 7.31
N GLY A 161 1.48 13.32 7.33
CA GLY A 161 0.53 13.95 8.25
C GLY A 161 1.07 14.13 9.68
N PRO A 162 0.27 14.68 10.58
CA PRO A 162 0.70 15.07 11.93
C PRO A 162 0.96 13.87 12.85
N GLY A 163 1.75 14.12 13.91
CA GLY A 163 2.06 13.15 14.97
C GLY A 163 3.28 12.28 14.67
N GLU A 164 3.82 11.65 15.71
CA GLU A 164 4.96 10.72 15.58
C GLU A 164 4.57 9.44 14.83
N ILE A 165 5.55 8.83 14.15
CA ILE A 165 5.39 7.52 13.51
C ILE A 165 5.65 6.44 14.54
N ASP A 166 4.62 5.65 14.85
CA ASP A 166 4.71 4.51 15.77
C ASP A 166 4.73 3.19 15.00
N ALA A 167 5.91 2.59 14.92
CA ALA A 167 6.15 1.30 14.27
C ALA A 167 6.17 0.11 15.26
N THR A 168 5.74 0.28 16.51
CA THR A 168 5.87 -0.75 17.56
C THR A 168 5.18 -2.08 17.20
N ASN A 169 4.09 -2.01 16.42
CA ASN A 169 3.34 -3.18 15.97
C ASN A 169 3.63 -3.57 14.51
N VAL A 170 4.66 -2.99 13.90
CA VAL A 170 5.06 -3.30 12.52
C VAL A 170 6.26 -4.23 12.54
N ILE A 171 6.21 -5.29 11.72
CA ILE A 171 7.35 -6.17 11.49
C ILE A 171 8.04 -5.71 10.20
N GLU A 172 9.11 -4.95 10.34
CA GLU A 172 9.92 -4.52 9.20
C GLU A 172 10.61 -5.73 8.54
N ARG A 173 10.60 -5.75 7.21
CA ARG A 173 11.27 -6.76 6.38
C ARG A 173 12.10 -6.06 5.34
N GLU A 174 13.24 -6.66 4.98
CA GLU A 174 14.08 -6.14 3.91
C GLU A 174 13.31 -6.17 2.56
N PRO A 175 13.10 -5.02 1.90
CA PRO A 175 12.44 -4.97 0.61
C PRO A 175 13.18 -5.80 -0.44
N GLY A 176 12.44 -6.53 -1.26
CA GLY A 176 12.99 -7.39 -2.31
C GLY A 176 13.61 -8.69 -1.78
N GLY A 177 14.20 -8.73 -0.59
CA GLY A 177 14.88 -9.92 -0.05
C GLY A 177 15.88 -10.58 -1.03
N ALA A 178 16.22 -11.86 -0.81
CA ALA A 178 17.10 -12.57 -1.73
C ALA A 178 16.43 -12.83 -3.09
N LEU A 179 17.15 -12.58 -4.19
CA LEU A 179 16.75 -13.04 -5.52
C LEU A 179 16.85 -14.57 -5.59
N VAL A 180 15.83 -15.21 -6.15
CA VAL A 180 15.88 -16.65 -6.43
C VAL A 180 16.80 -16.84 -7.62
N ASP A 181 17.84 -17.66 -7.45
CA ASP A 181 18.71 -18.03 -8.56
C ASP A 181 17.95 -18.95 -9.52
N CYS A 182 17.71 -18.48 -10.74
CA CYS A 182 17.08 -19.24 -11.81
C CYS A 182 18.04 -20.24 -12.49
N ALA A 183 19.31 -20.31 -12.07
CA ALA A 183 20.21 -21.35 -12.51
C ALA A 183 19.62 -22.72 -12.12
N ARG A 184 19.14 -23.45 -13.14
CA ARG A 184 18.66 -24.84 -13.04
C ARG A 184 19.55 -25.61 -12.07
N SER A 185 18.94 -26.27 -11.07
CA SER A 185 19.58 -27.43 -10.46
C SER A 185 20.07 -28.32 -11.59
N ALA A 186 21.38 -28.51 -11.69
CA ALA A 186 21.97 -29.38 -12.70
C ALA A 186 21.21 -30.71 -12.67
N THR A 187 20.74 -31.16 -13.84
CA THR A 187 20.09 -32.45 -14.02
C THR A 187 20.89 -33.50 -13.24
N PRO A 188 20.29 -34.30 -12.34
CA PRO A 188 21.01 -35.37 -11.68
C PRO A 188 21.66 -36.23 -12.76
N ALA A 189 22.98 -36.43 -12.66
CA ALA A 189 23.69 -37.31 -13.57
C ALA A 189 22.98 -38.66 -13.59
N ALA A 190 22.65 -39.16 -14.78
CA ALA A 190 22.02 -40.47 -14.93
C ALA A 190 22.85 -41.51 -14.18
N SER A 191 22.22 -42.19 -13.22
CA SER A 191 22.86 -43.31 -12.53
C SER A 191 23.34 -44.32 -13.58
N PRO A 192 24.59 -44.80 -13.52
CA PRO A 192 25.03 -45.85 -14.40
C PRO A 192 24.17 -47.08 -14.12
N ILE A 193 23.50 -47.58 -15.17
CA ILE A 193 22.85 -48.88 -15.12
C ILE A 193 23.97 -49.89 -14.89
N ALA A 194 24.01 -50.48 -13.70
CA ALA A 194 24.85 -51.62 -13.41
C ALA A 194 24.34 -52.78 -14.28
N GLY A 195 25.15 -53.17 -15.27
CA GLY A 195 24.89 -54.35 -16.09
C GLY A 195 24.87 -55.61 -15.21
N GLY A 196 23.85 -56.42 -15.41
CA GLY A 196 23.71 -57.79 -14.93
C GLY A 196 23.09 -58.64 -16.03
#